data_AF-A0AAX2UZU5-F1
#
_entry.id   AF-A0AAX2UZU5-F1
#
_cell.length_a   1.000
_cell.length_b   1.000
_cell.length_c   1.000
_cell.angle_alpha   90.00
_cell.angle_beta   90.00
_cell.angle_gamma   90.00
#
_symmetry.space_group_name_H-M   'P 1'
#
loop_
_entity.id
_entity.type
_entity.pdbx_description
1 polymer ?
#
loop_
_entity_poly.entity_id
_entity_poly.type
_entity_poly.pdbx_seq_one_letter_code
_entity_poly.pdbx_strand_id
1 'polypeptide(L)'
;PEKSFTGTASGVTVKRVDKNGTEITAKYTPTVTPVTPTATPVETTGKQGQTQTGKPEFTEGDSRVPMNDDVPATFDDGSTTK
;
A
#
# COMPACT_ATOMS: atom_id res chain seq x y z
N PRO A 1 -0.42 10.66 11.72
CA PRO A 1 0.02 9.30 11.33
C PRO A 1 1.21 9.37 10.36
N GLU A 2 2.28 8.63 10.66
CA GLU A 2 3.40 8.46 9.72
C GLU A 2 2.96 7.54 8.58
N LYS A 3 2.86 8.09 7.36
CA LYS A 3 2.34 7.34 6.20
C LYS A 3 3.19 6.11 5.85
N SER A 4 4.48 6.12 6.20
CA SER A 4 5.43 5.04 5.96
C SER A 4 5.64 4.13 7.16
N PHE A 5 4.83 4.26 8.22
CA PHE A 5 4.97 3.42 9.40
C PHE A 5 4.63 1.96 9.08
N THR A 6 5.53 1.06 9.44
CA THR A 6 5.35 -0.39 9.35
C THR A 6 5.69 -1.01 10.71
N GLY A 7 5.03 -2.11 11.06
CA GLY A 7 5.25 -2.80 12.33
C GLY A 7 4.19 -2.52 13.40
N THR A 8 4.55 -2.78 14.65
CA THR A 8 3.62 -2.77 15.78
C THR A 8 3.34 -1.36 16.28
N ALA A 9 2.10 -0.89 16.15
CA ALA A 9 1.71 0.43 16.63
C ALA A 9 1.42 0.42 18.15
N SER A 10 1.25 1.60 18.72
CA SER A 10 0.83 1.74 20.11
C SER A 10 -0.53 1.07 20.33
N GLY A 11 -0.58 0.13 21.28
CA GLY A 11 -1.81 -0.55 21.65
C GLY A 11 -2.72 0.29 22.54
N VAL A 12 -3.99 -0.10 22.63
CA VAL A 12 -4.98 0.47 23.54
C VAL A 12 -5.33 -0.54 24.62
N THR A 13 -5.49 -0.07 25.85
CA THR A 13 -5.94 -0.88 26.98
C THR A 13 -7.41 -0.60 27.24
N VAL A 14 -8.24 -1.62 27.16
CA VAL A 14 -9.63 -1.55 27.61
C VAL A 14 -9.73 -2.04 29.04
N LYS A 15 -10.55 -1.37 29.83
CA LYS A 15 -10.83 -1.71 31.23
C LYS A 15 -12.33 -1.86 31.41
N ARG A 16 -12.74 -2.93 32.09
CA ARG A 16 -14.11 -3.18 32.52
C ARG A 16 -14.14 -3.36 34.02
N VAL A 17 -15.16 -2.81 34.68
CA VAL A 17 -15.42 -3.00 36.11
C VAL A 17 -16.71 -3.80 36.24
N ASP A 18 -16.69 -4.88 37.03
CA ASP A 18 -17.89 -5.66 37.30
C ASP A 18 -18.77 -5.03 38.39
N LYS A 19 -19.94 -5.61 38.66
CA LYS A 19 -20.88 -5.12 39.70
C LYS A 19 -20.29 -5.14 41.11
N ASN A 20 -19.23 -5.92 41.34
CA ASN A 20 -18.54 -6.06 42.62
C ASN A 20 -17.30 -5.16 42.73
N GLY A 21 -17.02 -4.33 41.72
CA GLY A 21 -15.87 -3.43 41.68
C GLY A 21 -14.57 -4.08 41.18
N THR A 22 -14.60 -5.33 40.70
CA THR A 22 -13.40 -6.00 40.17
C THR A 22 -13.07 -5.43 38.80
N GLU A 23 -11.83 -4.98 38.63
CA GLU A 23 -11.33 -4.45 37.36
C GLU A 23 -10.72 -5.57 36.52
N ILE A 24 -11.09 -5.63 35.24
CA ILE A 24 -10.53 -6.53 34.25
C ILE A 24 -10.00 -5.69 33.09
N THR A 25 -8.76 -5.93 32.70
CA THR A 25 -8.12 -5.21 31.59
C THR A 25 -7.78 -6.16 30.44
N ALA A 26 -7.80 -5.63 29.22
CA ALA A 26 -7.29 -6.29 28.03
C ALA A 26 -6.57 -5.29 27.14
N LYS A 27 -5.48 -5.71 26.48
CA LYS A 27 -4.69 -4.86 25.60
C LYS A 27 -4.87 -5.31 24.15
N TYR A 28 -5.26 -4.38 23.28
CA TYR A 28 -5.26 -4.56 21.84
C TYR A 28 -4.04 -3.86 21.24
N THR A 29 -3.21 -4.57 20.49
CA THR A 29 -2.01 -4.01 19.84
C THR A 29 -2.07 -4.31 18.34
N PRO A 30 -2.31 -3.31 17.48
CA PRO A 30 -2.36 -3.52 16.04
C PRO A 30 -0.98 -3.54 15.41
N THR A 31 -0.88 -4.22 14.26
CA THR A 31 0.33 -4.29 13.42
C THR A 31 0.00 -3.79 12.02
N VAL A 32 0.88 -2.96 11.46
CA VAL A 32 0.81 -2.48 10.07
C VAL A 32 1.75 -3.31 9.22
N THR A 33 1.19 -4.05 8.27
CA THR A 33 1.96 -4.85 7.31
C THR A 33 2.16 -4.06 6.02
N PRO A 34 3.40 -3.88 5.52
CA PRO A 34 3.63 -3.25 4.22
C PRO A 34 3.15 -4.15 3.08
N VAL A 35 2.75 -3.52 1.98
CA VAL A 35 2.39 -4.17 0.73
C VAL A 35 3.24 -3.60 -0.39
N THR A 36 3.60 -4.44 -1.36
CA THR A 36 4.40 -4.04 -2.51
C THR A 36 3.63 -4.38 -3.79
N PRO A 37 3.19 -3.39 -4.58
CA PRO A 37 2.60 -3.65 -5.89
C PRO A 37 3.65 -4.20 -6.86
N THR A 38 3.19 -4.90 -7.89
CA THR A 38 4.04 -5.46 -8.95
C THR A 38 3.70 -4.86 -10.31
N ALA A 39 4.60 -4.98 -11.27
CA ALA A 39 4.41 -4.49 -12.63
C ALA A 39 4.85 -5.53 -13.66
N THR A 40 4.09 -5.66 -14.75
CA THR A 40 4.45 -6.43 -15.93
C THR A 40 4.88 -5.46 -17.04
N PRO A 41 6.16 -5.50 -17.47
CA PRO A 41 6.65 -4.61 -18.51
C PRO A 41 6.13 -5.02 -19.89
N VAL A 42 6.09 -4.06 -20.81
CA VAL A 42 5.80 -4.29 -22.22
C VAL A 42 6.96 -3.76 -23.06
N GLU A 43 7.55 -4.63 -23.86
CA GLU A 43 8.62 -4.27 -24.81
C GLU A 43 8.05 -4.14 -26.22
N THR A 44 8.54 -3.14 -26.96
CA THR A 44 8.13 -2.89 -28.35
C THR A 44 9.35 -2.74 -29.25
N THR A 45 9.29 -3.30 -30.47
CA THR A 45 10.33 -3.15 -31.50
C THR A 45 9.75 -2.51 -32.76
N GLY A 46 10.56 -1.76 -33.51
CA GLY A 46 10.10 -1.07 -34.72
C GLY A 46 11.18 -0.23 -35.41
N LYS A 47 10.86 0.29 -36.59
CA LYS A 47 11.72 1.24 -37.33
C LYS A 47 11.88 2.55 -36.56
N GLN A 48 13.04 3.18 -36.67
CA GLN A 48 13.33 4.47 -36.05
C GLN A 48 12.32 5.54 -36.48
N GLY A 49 11.86 6.36 -35.53
CA GLY A 49 10.91 7.45 -35.78
C GLY A 49 9.44 7.03 -35.79
N GLN A 50 9.12 5.74 -35.63
CA GLN A 50 7.73 5.31 -35.42
C GLN A 50 7.33 5.43 -33.95
N THR A 51 6.08 5.83 -33.71
CA THR A 51 5.46 5.80 -32.39
C THR A 51 5.47 4.36 -31.87
N GLN A 52 5.94 4.19 -30.64
CA GLN A 52 5.86 2.94 -29.92
C GLN A 52 4.68 3.00 -28.95
N THR A 53 3.89 1.93 -28.90
CA THR A 53 2.77 1.80 -27.97
C THR A 53 3.00 0.59 -27.08
N GLY A 54 3.27 0.83 -25.80
CA GLY A 54 3.33 -0.19 -24.77
C GLY A 54 2.66 0.34 -23.51
N LYS A 55 1.67 -0.39 -23.00
CA LYS A 55 1.02 -0.06 -21.72
C LYS A 55 1.44 -1.09 -20.69
N PRO A 56 2.32 -0.76 -19.73
CA PRO A 56 2.62 -1.66 -18.63
C PRO A 56 1.38 -1.88 -17.76
N GLU A 57 1.27 -3.06 -17.17
CA GLU A 57 0.20 -3.40 -16.23
C GLU A 57 0.76 -3.45 -14.80
N PHE A 58 0.06 -2.84 -13.86
CA PHE A 58 0.42 -2.84 -12.44
C PHE A 58 -0.62 -3.65 -11.66
N THR A 59 -0.18 -4.42 -10.69
CA THR A 59 -1.04 -5.22 -9.81
C THR A 59 -0.82 -4.80 -8.36
N GLU A 60 -1.92 -4.66 -7.61
CA GLU A 60 -1.88 -4.35 -6.18
C GLU A 60 -1.15 -5.44 -5.36
N GLY A 61 -0.57 -5.05 -4.23
CA GLY A 61 0.11 -5.99 -3.34
C GLY A 61 -0.83 -6.77 -2.39
N ASP A 62 -1.98 -6.19 -2.00
CA ASP A 62 -3.02 -6.79 -1.15
C ASP A 62 -4.38 -6.17 -1.53
N SER A 63 -5.41 -6.97 -1.71
CA SER A 63 -6.73 -6.50 -2.14
C SER A 63 -7.50 -5.66 -1.11
N ARG A 64 -7.05 -5.65 0.14
CA ARG A 64 -7.57 -4.76 1.18
C ARG A 64 -6.93 -3.37 1.11
N VAL A 65 -5.86 -3.21 0.34
CA VAL A 65 -5.13 -1.96 0.14
C VAL A 65 -5.02 -1.72 -1.38
N PRO A 66 -6.12 -1.30 -2.02
CA PRO A 66 -6.14 -1.13 -3.46
C PRO A 66 -5.22 -0.02 -3.93
N MET A 67 -4.78 -0.14 -5.18
CA MET A 67 -4.03 0.91 -5.85
C MET A 67 -4.91 2.15 -6.10
N ASN A 68 -4.29 3.32 -6.15
CA ASN A 68 -4.98 4.55 -6.51
C ASN A 68 -4.82 4.83 -8.01
N ASP A 69 -5.86 4.52 -8.79
CA ASP A 69 -5.86 4.68 -10.26
C ASP A 69 -5.96 6.15 -10.73
N ASP A 70 -6.30 7.09 -9.84
CA ASP A 70 -6.30 8.53 -10.15
C ASP A 70 -4.89 9.14 -10.13
N VAL A 71 -3.91 8.41 -9.59
CA VAL A 71 -2.50 8.83 -9.55
C VAL A 71 -1.76 8.12 -10.68
N PRO A 72 -1.28 8.85 -11.71
CA PRO A 72 -0.59 8.22 -12.82
C PRO A 72 0.73 7.60 -12.35
N ALA A 73 1.07 6.44 -12.91
CA ALA A 73 2.40 5.85 -12.74
C ALA A 73 3.48 6.77 -13.33
N THR A 74 4.64 6.81 -12.68
CA THR A 74 5.80 7.60 -13.11
C THR A 74 6.95 6.71 -13.53
N PHE A 75 7.78 7.18 -14.45
CA PHE A 75 9.09 6.60 -14.72
C PHE A 75 10.07 6.87 -13.56
N ASP A 76 11.25 6.25 -13.60
CA ASP A 76 12.28 6.41 -12.55
C ASP A 76 12.76 7.86 -12.40
N ASP A 77 12.60 8.69 -13.43
CA ASP A 77 12.91 10.13 -13.42
C ASP A 77 11.75 11.00 -12.91
N GLY A 78 10.63 10.40 -12.53
CA GLY A 78 9.42 11.08 -12.06
C GLY A 78 8.52 11.64 -13.16
N SER A 79 8.88 11.47 -14.43
CA SER A 79 8.02 11.88 -15.55
C SER A 79 6.86 10.90 -15.75
N THR A 80 5.80 11.35 -16.43
CA THR A 80 4.68 10.50 -16.87
C THR A 80 4.72 10.25 -18.38
N THR A 81 5.73 10.80 -19.08
CA THR A 81 5.92 10.71 -20.52
C THR A 81 7.40 10.47 -20.79
N LYS A 82 7.70 9.52 -21.67
CA LYS A 82 9.05 9.13 -22.07
C LYS A 82 9.40 9.68 -23.45
#